data_AF-Q31NQ2-F1
#
_entry.id   AF-Q31NQ2-F1
#
_cell.length_a   1.000
_cell.length_b   1.000
_cell.length_c   1.000
_cell.angle_alpha   90.00
_cell.angle_beta   90.00
_cell.angle_gamma   90.00
#
_symmetry.space_group_name_H-M   'P 1'
#
loop_
_entity.id
_entity.type
_entity.pdbx_description
1 polymer ?
#
loop_
_entity_poly.entity_id
_entity_poly.type
_entity_poly.pdbx_seq_one_letter_code
_entity_poly.pdbx_strand_id
1 'polypeptide(L)'
;MAPFNFSAFTFVKLFSRLFNFNSKPIAQSQTQNLTENAGLFNGQLIASDPNGDPITFLLAPNQVAPAGFTLNSNGSYSFDQDDTSYDSLGLGDTQVIAIDYVVKDSRGAVSQTRTLTINLAGTNDAPTITAGPVVDANSITFTAEDIDSDTLTARVGTTNLMPGTVNNGSPTTSTITALDTALFGELNVFDGTDSVGVGLFVGIGTIGADTLTAIGTNPAVLYGFEGDDRLTGADQDDTILGGDGNDTIIEINGNNLIEGNNNNDSIVGGTDSDRINGGAGADTILGGDGADTIDGGLGNDSIFGDSGNDNIRGFGDSNTILGGSGNDTIEGTIAGSNSIDGGENDDVITEIGFGSTLLGGLGNDSILGFSASTINGGDGSDTINVEFGNNTIDGGMGNDSIEIAINPSFTISGSGNTVSGSNGNDTIIAINGSNLIEGNNDNDSIVGGTDSDTINGGTGADTLTGGLGSDTFSFAATGDGIAATSGENGSVTFGNGFDYITDFESIDSIIVGTDGFTIQSSVGTAFIDGDGNYVIVSVGMISDIFAIAGVLTDTTFESRDPGMGDSFTELLLFKASNAMMGDVITATTTPETLIIGGSALDMLQPYSCC
;
A
#
# COMPACT_ATOMS: atom_id res chain seq x y z
N MET A 1 -28.92 150.10 40.34
CA MET A 1 -29.13 148.67 40.65
C MET A 1 -28.38 147.85 39.60
N ALA A 2 -27.66 146.81 40.01
CA ALA A 2 -26.98 145.89 39.10
C ALA A 2 -27.83 144.64 38.84
N PRO A 3 -27.58 143.90 37.75
CA PRO A 3 -27.83 142.46 37.69
C PRO A 3 -26.51 141.67 37.62
N PHE A 4 -26.43 140.59 38.41
CA PHE A 4 -25.44 139.53 38.23
C PHE A 4 -25.76 138.69 36.99
N ASN A 5 -24.75 138.04 36.41
CA ASN A 5 -24.98 136.94 35.46
C ASN A 5 -24.00 135.78 35.75
N PHE A 6 -24.47 134.54 35.59
CA PHE A 6 -23.83 133.34 36.15
C PHE A 6 -22.92 132.60 35.15
N SER A 7 -21.77 132.12 35.66
CA SER A 7 -20.94 130.97 35.26
C SER A 7 -21.09 130.33 33.87
N ALA A 8 -19.97 130.22 33.15
CA ALA A 8 -19.77 129.17 32.14
C ALA A 8 -19.11 127.93 32.77
N PHE A 9 -19.63 126.73 32.46
CA PHE A 9 -18.98 125.45 32.77
C PHE A 9 -18.15 124.96 31.57
N THR A 10 -16.94 124.47 31.83
CA THR A 10 -16.07 123.85 30.81
C THR A 10 -16.08 122.34 30.97
N PHE A 11 -16.45 121.60 29.92
CA PHE A 11 -16.31 120.15 29.87
C PHE A 11 -14.92 119.74 29.37
N VAL A 12 -14.21 118.89 30.11
CA VAL A 12 -13.00 118.21 29.64
C VAL A 12 -13.39 116.85 29.08
N LYS A 13 -13.16 116.63 27.77
CA LYS A 13 -13.22 115.28 27.19
C LYS A 13 -11.89 114.58 27.41
N LEU A 14 -11.90 113.53 28.24
CA LEU A 14 -10.77 112.62 28.37
C LEU A 14 -10.78 111.63 27.20
N PHE A 15 -9.68 111.55 26.44
CA PHE A 15 -9.47 110.49 25.45
C PHE A 15 -8.44 109.49 25.99
N SER A 16 -8.89 108.35 26.50
CA SER A 16 -8.02 107.21 26.78
C SER A 16 -7.78 106.42 25.49
N ARG A 17 -6.52 106.30 25.08
CA ARG A 17 -6.10 105.26 24.13
C ARG A 17 -5.68 104.03 24.93
N LEU A 18 -6.39 102.92 24.79
CA LEU A 18 -5.83 101.63 25.18
C LEU A 18 -4.82 101.19 24.12
N PHE A 19 -3.65 100.76 24.57
CA PHE A 19 -2.68 100.07 23.73
C PHE A 19 -3.01 98.56 23.75
N ASN A 20 -3.14 97.95 22.57
CA ASN A 20 -3.39 96.52 22.45
C ASN A 20 -2.07 95.76 22.65
N PHE A 21 -1.66 95.53 23.90
CA PHE A 21 -0.52 94.69 24.23
C PHE A 21 -0.79 93.24 23.81
N ASN A 22 0.24 92.53 23.34
CA ASN A 22 0.11 91.12 23.04
C ASN A 22 -0.08 90.34 24.35
N SER A 23 -1.28 89.78 24.52
CA SER A 23 -1.60 88.84 25.59
C SER A 23 -1.07 87.46 25.21
N LYS A 24 -1.07 86.52 26.16
CA LYS A 24 -0.76 85.13 25.84
C LYS A 24 -2.04 84.40 25.42
N PRO A 25 -1.96 83.46 24.47
CA PRO A 25 -3.05 82.51 24.23
C PRO A 25 -3.41 81.73 25.50
N ILE A 26 -4.69 81.39 25.61
CA ILE A 26 -5.27 80.60 26.69
C ILE A 26 -5.66 79.23 26.13
N ALA A 27 -4.86 78.22 26.43
CA ALA A 27 -5.14 76.82 26.13
C ALA A 27 -5.93 76.15 27.27
N GLN A 28 -6.63 75.05 26.97
CA GLN A 28 -7.43 74.28 27.95
C GLN A 28 -6.89 72.86 28.12
N SER A 29 -6.89 72.34 29.36
CA SER A 29 -6.67 70.91 29.55
C SER A 29 -7.91 70.15 29.08
N GLN A 30 -7.71 68.99 28.44
CA GLN A 30 -8.77 68.14 27.91
C GLN A 30 -8.51 66.69 28.31
N THR A 31 -9.56 65.89 28.42
CA THR A 31 -9.48 64.46 28.69
C THR A 31 -10.29 63.70 27.67
N GLN A 32 -9.72 62.63 27.11
CA GLN A 32 -10.45 61.61 26.35
C GLN A 32 -10.37 60.30 27.13
N ASN A 33 -11.44 59.52 27.08
CA ASN A 33 -11.43 58.12 27.48
C ASN A 33 -11.56 57.33 26.18
N LEU A 34 -10.53 56.56 25.86
CA LEU A 34 -10.41 55.77 24.63
C LEU A 34 -10.29 54.29 25.01
N THR A 35 -10.47 53.41 24.04
CA THR A 35 -10.25 51.97 24.19
C THR A 35 -9.28 51.55 23.11
N GLU A 36 -8.40 50.64 23.44
CA GLU A 36 -7.51 49.92 22.54
C GLU A 36 -8.27 49.19 21.41
N ASN A 37 -7.57 48.87 20.32
CA ASN A 37 -8.08 48.10 19.19
C ASN A 37 -9.37 48.69 18.55
N ALA A 38 -9.55 50.00 18.67
CA ALA A 38 -10.73 50.75 18.21
C ALA A 38 -10.43 51.71 17.04
N GLY A 39 -9.29 51.57 16.38
CA GLY A 39 -8.88 52.33 15.19
C GLY A 39 -8.41 53.75 15.46
N LEU A 40 -8.31 54.56 14.40
CA LEU A 40 -7.78 55.91 14.48
C LEU A 40 -8.78 56.93 15.08
N PHE A 41 -8.57 57.33 16.33
CA PHE A 41 -9.30 58.45 16.94
C PHE A 41 -8.83 59.80 16.39
N ASN A 42 -9.76 60.74 16.19
CA ASN A 42 -9.48 62.09 15.72
C ASN A 42 -10.12 63.14 16.64
N GLY A 43 -9.35 64.14 17.07
CA GLY A 43 -9.79 65.17 18.00
C GLY A 43 -9.29 66.57 17.67
N GLN A 44 -9.73 67.57 18.46
CA GLN A 44 -9.36 68.97 18.32
C GLN A 44 -9.04 69.58 19.69
N LEU A 45 -7.90 70.25 19.78
CA LEU A 45 -7.50 71.02 20.96
C LEU A 45 -8.18 72.39 20.99
N ILE A 46 -8.51 72.85 22.20
CA ILE A 46 -9.26 74.09 22.45
C ILE A 46 -8.35 75.14 23.06
N ALA A 47 -8.20 76.26 22.35
CA ALA A 47 -7.54 77.46 22.84
C ALA A 47 -8.15 78.72 22.23
N SER A 48 -7.92 79.86 22.88
CA SER A 48 -8.32 81.18 22.38
C SER A 48 -7.24 82.22 22.66
N ASP A 49 -7.08 83.17 21.75
CA ASP A 49 -6.23 84.34 21.97
C ASP A 49 -7.09 85.56 22.39
N PRO A 50 -6.78 86.24 23.52
CA PRO A 50 -7.55 87.40 23.97
C PRO A 50 -7.52 88.61 23.04
N ASN A 51 -6.53 88.72 22.15
CA ASN A 51 -6.43 89.77 21.15
C ASN A 51 -7.06 89.36 19.80
N GLY A 52 -7.43 88.08 19.64
CA GLY A 52 -8.00 87.52 18.41
C GLY A 52 -6.97 87.15 17.34
N ASP A 53 -5.70 86.98 17.71
CA ASP A 53 -4.66 86.58 16.75
C ASP A 53 -4.83 85.13 16.28
N PRO A 54 -4.35 84.80 15.05
CA PRO A 54 -4.14 83.41 14.65
C PRO A 54 -3.18 82.69 15.63
N ILE A 55 -3.57 81.48 16.01
CA ILE A 55 -2.85 80.61 16.95
C ILE A 55 -2.29 79.37 16.25
N THR A 56 -1.26 78.78 16.84
CA THR A 56 -0.65 77.51 16.41
C THR A 56 -0.41 76.62 17.62
N PHE A 57 -0.83 75.36 17.51
CA PHE A 57 -0.65 74.33 18.53
C PHE A 57 0.69 73.61 18.31
N LEU A 58 1.38 73.32 19.41
CA LEU A 58 2.70 72.67 19.44
C LEU A 58 2.77 71.78 20.68
N LEU A 59 3.50 70.66 20.60
CA LEU A 59 3.91 69.94 21.81
C LEU A 59 4.78 70.84 22.69
N ALA A 60 4.70 70.63 24.01
CA ALA A 60 5.46 71.41 24.98
C ALA A 60 6.98 71.16 24.83
N PRO A 61 7.84 72.09 25.29
CA PRO A 61 9.29 71.89 25.24
C PRO A 61 9.70 70.59 25.97
N ASN A 62 10.38 69.71 25.24
CA ASN A 62 10.79 68.36 25.65
C ASN A 62 9.67 67.29 25.73
N GLN A 63 8.42 67.59 25.39
CA GLN A 63 7.42 66.55 25.15
C GLN A 63 7.75 65.83 23.83
N VAL A 64 7.93 64.51 23.92
CA VAL A 64 7.94 63.62 22.75
C VAL A 64 6.50 63.18 22.49
N ALA A 65 6.11 63.02 21.22
CA ALA A 65 4.81 62.43 20.90
C ALA A 65 4.78 60.97 21.43
N PRO A 66 3.73 60.55 22.16
CA PRO A 66 3.50 59.14 22.44
C PRO A 66 3.35 58.33 21.15
N ALA A 67 3.41 57.00 21.26
CA ALA A 67 3.00 56.10 20.20
C ALA A 67 1.56 56.39 19.74
N GLY A 68 1.23 56.07 18.50
CA GLY A 68 -0.05 56.41 17.84
C GLY A 68 -0.38 57.92 17.68
N PHE A 69 0.30 58.85 18.35
CA PHE A 69 -0.15 60.25 18.46
C PHE A 69 0.43 61.20 17.40
N THR A 70 -0.44 61.98 16.74
CA THR A 70 -0.02 63.11 15.87
C THR A 70 -0.76 64.40 16.20
N LEU A 71 -0.07 65.55 16.13
CA LEU A 71 -0.66 66.88 16.36
C LEU A 71 -0.36 67.83 15.20
N ASN A 72 -1.40 68.39 14.60
CA ASN A 72 -1.31 69.41 13.56
C ASN A 72 -1.29 70.83 14.14
N SER A 73 -0.73 71.78 13.39
CA SER A 73 -0.56 73.18 13.79
C SER A 73 -1.88 73.92 14.04
N ASN A 74 -2.98 73.49 13.43
CA ASN A 74 -4.36 73.99 13.67
C ASN A 74 -5.01 73.42 14.95
N GLY A 75 -4.33 72.51 15.66
CA GLY A 75 -4.84 71.85 16.87
C GLY A 75 -5.66 70.58 16.64
N SER A 76 -5.88 70.15 15.38
CA SER A 76 -6.42 68.82 15.13
C SER A 76 -5.36 67.76 15.39
N TYR A 77 -5.73 66.68 16.05
CA TYR A 77 -4.83 65.59 16.41
C TYR A 77 -5.45 64.23 16.08
N SER A 78 -4.59 63.23 15.89
CA SER A 78 -4.99 61.83 15.84
C SER A 78 -4.33 61.03 16.95
N PHE A 79 -4.96 59.94 17.35
CA PHE A 79 -4.37 58.92 18.20
C PHE A 79 -4.76 57.57 17.61
N ASP A 80 -3.77 56.78 17.19
CA ASP A 80 -3.98 55.41 16.75
C ASP A 80 -4.20 54.52 17.99
N GLN A 81 -5.35 53.85 18.05
CA GLN A 81 -5.70 52.96 19.16
C GLN A 81 -5.24 51.51 18.90
N ASP A 82 -4.66 51.24 17.71
CA ASP A 82 -4.17 49.93 17.27
C ASP A 82 -2.61 49.93 17.19
N ASP A 83 -1.94 50.79 17.96
CA ASP A 83 -0.46 50.88 17.99
C ASP A 83 0.10 49.88 19.00
N THR A 84 0.92 48.95 18.51
CA THR A 84 1.46 47.78 19.26
C THR A 84 2.33 48.10 20.48
N SER A 85 2.46 49.39 20.82
CA SER A 85 3.04 49.87 22.08
C SER A 85 2.06 49.74 23.25
N TYR A 86 0.79 49.43 22.98
CA TYR A 86 -0.29 49.40 23.97
C TYR A 86 -0.84 47.98 24.23
N ASP A 87 -0.71 47.04 23.28
CA ASP A 87 -1.25 45.66 23.27
C ASP A 87 -1.01 44.77 24.52
N SER A 88 -0.30 45.25 25.54
CA SER A 88 -0.11 44.55 26.82
C SER A 88 -1.02 45.12 27.93
N LEU A 89 -2.13 45.76 27.58
CA LEU A 89 -3.09 46.34 28.51
C LEU A 89 -4.32 45.44 28.55
N GLY A 90 -4.33 44.49 29.49
CA GLY A 90 -5.45 43.57 29.68
C GLY A 90 -6.75 44.23 30.17
N LEU A 91 -7.81 43.44 30.18
CA LEU A 91 -9.17 43.96 30.36
C LEU A 91 -9.38 44.57 31.76
N GLY A 92 -9.57 45.89 31.77
CA GLY A 92 -9.79 46.66 32.98
C GLY A 92 -8.56 47.43 33.47
N ASP A 93 -7.39 47.20 32.86
CA ASP A 93 -6.27 48.13 32.98
C ASP A 93 -6.56 49.43 32.23
N THR A 94 -5.85 50.49 32.61
CA THR A 94 -5.99 51.80 32.00
C THR A 94 -4.68 52.57 32.05
N GLN A 95 -4.10 52.83 30.89
CA GLN A 95 -2.91 53.67 30.78
C GLN A 95 -3.30 55.14 30.66
N VAL A 96 -2.66 56.00 31.47
CA VAL A 96 -2.88 57.45 31.44
C VAL A 96 -1.76 58.12 30.64
N ILE A 97 -2.04 58.43 29.38
CA ILE A 97 -1.11 59.06 28.45
C ILE A 97 -1.27 60.59 28.56
N ALA A 98 -0.25 61.24 29.10
CA ALA A 98 -0.21 62.70 29.26
C ALA A 98 0.57 63.36 28.11
N ILE A 99 -0.12 64.21 27.34
CA ILE A 99 0.43 64.97 26.22
C ILE A 99 0.43 66.45 26.58
N ASP A 100 1.58 66.96 27.04
CA ASP A 100 1.74 68.37 27.32
C ASP A 100 1.93 69.18 26.04
N TYR A 101 1.14 70.25 25.89
CA TYR A 101 1.11 71.10 24.72
C TYR A 101 1.08 72.59 25.10
N VAL A 102 1.48 73.43 24.16
CA VAL A 102 1.44 74.89 24.24
C VAL A 102 0.83 75.49 22.98
N VAL A 103 0.32 76.71 23.10
CA VAL A 103 -0.27 77.46 21.99
C VAL A 103 0.48 78.77 21.83
N LYS A 104 0.88 79.05 20.59
CA LYS A 104 1.65 80.23 20.21
C LYS A 104 0.85 81.13 19.28
N ASP A 105 0.81 82.43 19.56
CA ASP A 105 0.20 83.40 18.65
C ASP A 105 1.14 83.80 17.49
N SER A 106 0.57 84.40 16.45
CA SER A 106 1.30 84.94 15.29
C SER A 106 2.33 86.04 15.63
N ARG A 107 2.25 86.67 16.81
CA ARG A 107 3.17 87.70 17.32
C ARG A 107 4.24 87.13 18.26
N GLY A 108 4.24 85.83 18.51
CA GLY A 108 5.27 85.07 19.21
C GLY A 108 5.06 84.84 20.71
N ALA A 109 3.95 85.26 21.34
CA ALA A 109 3.72 84.88 22.74
C ALA A 109 3.17 83.45 22.85
N VAL A 110 3.47 82.81 23.98
CA VAL A 110 3.19 81.38 24.24
C VAL A 110 2.36 81.25 25.51
N SER A 111 1.35 80.39 25.45
CA SER A 111 0.46 80.02 26.56
C SER A 111 1.20 79.45 27.77
N GLN A 112 0.47 79.16 28.83
CA GLN A 112 0.91 78.14 29.80
C GLN A 112 0.83 76.76 29.14
N THR A 113 1.67 75.82 29.58
CA THR A 113 1.51 74.40 29.26
C THR A 113 0.15 73.90 29.73
N ARG A 114 -0.49 73.07 28.90
CA ARG A 114 -1.72 72.35 29.20
C ARG A 114 -1.58 70.91 28.74
N THR A 115 -2.34 70.03 29.35
CA THR A 115 -2.25 68.59 29.11
C THR A 115 -3.51 68.13 28.40
N LEU A 116 -3.35 67.42 27.29
CA LEU A 116 -4.34 66.47 26.81
C LEU A 116 -4.05 65.14 27.53
N THR A 117 -5.02 64.65 28.28
CA THR A 117 -4.94 63.34 28.92
C THR A 117 -5.77 62.36 28.11
N ILE A 118 -5.14 61.29 27.63
CA ILE A 118 -5.85 60.12 27.10
C ILE A 118 -5.81 59.07 28.20
N ASN A 119 -6.98 58.67 28.69
CA ASN A 119 -7.14 57.45 29.48
C ASN A 119 -7.45 56.34 28.46
N LEU A 120 -6.46 55.54 28.12
CA LEU A 120 -6.62 54.39 27.22
C LEU A 120 -6.96 53.18 28.07
N ALA A 121 -8.17 52.64 27.93
CA ALA A 121 -8.57 51.38 28.55
C ALA A 121 -8.14 50.21 27.65
N GLY A 122 -7.58 49.19 28.28
CA GLY A 122 -7.13 47.97 27.64
C GLY A 122 -8.24 47.09 27.08
N THR A 123 -7.90 46.20 26.16
CA THR A 123 -8.76 45.11 25.68
C THR A 123 -8.37 43.78 26.32
N ASN A 124 -8.95 42.67 25.85
CA ASN A 124 -8.48 41.33 26.16
C ASN A 124 -8.03 40.79 24.80
N ASP A 125 -6.76 40.47 24.65
CA ASP A 125 -6.16 40.14 23.37
C ASP A 125 -5.84 38.65 23.30
N ALA A 126 -6.53 37.94 22.40
CA ALA A 126 -6.62 36.49 22.41
C ALA A 126 -5.25 35.77 22.41
N PRO A 127 -5.10 34.67 23.17
CA PRO A 127 -3.84 33.95 23.29
C PRO A 127 -3.37 33.36 21.96
N THR A 128 -2.11 32.97 21.93
CA THR A 128 -1.45 32.33 20.77
C THR A 128 -0.79 31.02 21.19
N ILE A 129 -0.59 30.10 20.22
CA ILE A 129 0.12 28.84 20.44
C ILE A 129 1.47 28.93 19.74
N THR A 130 2.56 28.92 20.52
CA THR A 130 3.93 29.10 20.01
C THR A 130 4.67 27.77 19.78
N ALA A 131 4.20 26.68 20.40
CA ALA A 131 4.57 25.33 20.04
C ALA A 131 3.34 24.41 20.12
N GLY A 132 3.08 23.68 19.03
CA GLY A 132 1.91 22.81 18.89
C GLY A 132 1.88 21.63 19.88
N PRO A 133 0.71 21.00 20.05
CA PRO A 133 0.52 19.89 20.95
C PRO A 133 1.27 18.66 20.43
N VAL A 134 2.07 18.05 21.30
CA VAL A 134 2.64 16.72 21.13
C VAL A 134 1.92 15.80 22.10
N VAL A 135 1.38 14.69 21.59
CA VAL A 135 0.82 13.61 22.40
C VAL A 135 1.84 12.49 22.50
N ASP A 136 2.09 12.00 23.71
CA ASP A 136 2.98 10.87 24.01
C ASP A 136 2.36 10.07 25.16
N ALA A 137 1.97 8.83 24.85
CA ALA A 137 1.08 8.00 25.67
C ALA A 137 -0.05 8.87 26.27
N ASN A 138 -0.30 8.75 27.57
CA ASN A 138 -1.32 9.49 28.31
C ASN A 138 -1.00 10.98 28.59
N SER A 139 -0.19 11.65 27.77
CA SER A 139 0.22 13.05 28.01
C SER A 139 0.15 13.94 26.78
N ILE A 140 -0.28 15.20 26.96
CA ILE A 140 -0.30 16.24 25.92
C ILE A 140 0.58 17.41 26.37
N THR A 141 1.53 17.82 25.53
CA THR A 141 2.47 18.92 25.79
C THR A 141 2.38 20.00 24.73
N PHE A 142 2.15 21.25 25.13
CA PHE A 142 2.07 22.43 24.23
C PHE A 142 2.68 23.68 24.89
N THR A 143 2.90 24.75 24.12
CA THR A 143 3.28 26.08 24.66
C THR A 143 2.35 27.16 24.11
N ALA A 144 1.82 27.99 25.00
CA ALA A 144 0.95 29.10 24.66
C ALA A 144 1.52 30.42 25.21
N GLU A 145 1.31 31.51 24.48
CA GLU A 145 1.71 32.86 24.85
C GLU A 145 0.55 33.85 24.78
N ASP A 146 0.58 34.80 25.71
CA ASP A 146 -0.45 35.82 25.92
C ASP A 146 0.24 37.16 26.15
N ILE A 147 -0.23 38.21 25.47
CA ILE A 147 0.40 39.53 25.47
C ILE A 147 -0.04 40.39 26.68
N ASP A 148 -1.27 40.20 27.17
CA ASP A 148 -1.80 40.79 28.39
C ASP A 148 -1.23 40.13 29.66
N SER A 149 -0.58 38.98 29.48
CA SER A 149 0.00 38.15 30.55
C SER A 149 -1.04 37.54 31.50
N ASP A 150 -2.23 37.27 30.96
CA ASP A 150 -3.35 36.73 31.72
C ASP A 150 -3.19 35.24 32.11
N THR A 151 -4.11 34.75 32.94
CA THR A 151 -4.03 33.37 33.47
C THR A 151 -4.56 32.34 32.47
N LEU A 152 -3.67 31.89 31.59
CA LEU A 152 -4.01 30.89 30.58
C LEU A 152 -4.53 29.58 31.17
N THR A 153 -5.59 29.05 30.56
CA THR A 153 -6.29 27.83 30.95
C THR A 153 -6.53 26.94 29.73
N ALA A 154 -6.09 25.68 29.79
CA ALA A 154 -6.29 24.72 28.70
C ALA A 154 -7.52 23.84 28.93
N ARG A 155 -8.31 23.63 27.86
CA ARG A 155 -9.59 22.91 27.91
C ARG A 155 -9.78 22.07 26.66
N VAL A 156 -10.43 20.91 26.82
CA VAL A 156 -10.98 20.12 25.72
C VAL A 156 -12.50 20.18 25.83
N GLY A 157 -13.15 20.70 24.78
CA GLY A 157 -14.57 21.04 24.83
C GLY A 157 -14.88 21.99 26.00
N THR A 158 -15.69 21.55 26.95
CA THR A 158 -16.00 22.35 28.16
C THR A 158 -15.10 22.09 29.37
N THR A 159 -14.25 21.06 29.33
CA THR A 159 -13.56 20.53 30.51
C THR A 159 -12.12 21.02 30.57
N ASN A 160 -11.68 21.52 31.74
CA ASN A 160 -10.30 21.93 31.95
C ASN A 160 -9.39 20.70 32.07
N LEU A 161 -8.22 20.75 31.44
CA LEU A 161 -7.17 19.74 31.60
C LEU A 161 -6.57 19.76 33.02
N MET A 162 -5.66 18.82 33.32
CA MET A 162 -4.88 18.82 34.55
C MET A 162 -3.36 18.77 34.26
N PRO A 163 -2.56 19.78 34.68
CA PRO A 163 -2.98 21.01 35.36
C PRO A 163 -3.74 21.95 34.41
N GLY A 164 -4.86 22.51 34.88
CA GLY A 164 -5.71 23.35 34.03
C GLY A 164 -5.08 24.70 33.69
N THR A 165 -4.17 25.21 34.53
CA THR A 165 -3.46 26.47 34.32
C THR A 165 -2.18 26.26 33.55
N VAL A 166 -2.03 27.02 32.47
CA VAL A 166 -0.86 27.08 31.59
C VAL A 166 0.00 28.26 32.03
N ASN A 167 1.31 28.06 32.11
CA ASN A 167 2.24 29.17 32.40
C ASN A 167 2.63 29.86 31.08
N ASN A 168 2.35 31.17 30.96
CA ASN A 168 2.65 31.97 29.77
C ASN A 168 4.10 31.75 29.26
N GLY A 169 4.26 31.39 27.99
CA GLY A 169 5.54 31.11 27.32
C GLY A 169 6.29 29.87 27.81
N SER A 170 5.69 29.04 28.67
CA SER A 170 6.33 27.85 29.24
C SER A 170 5.67 26.57 28.74
N PRO A 171 6.45 25.55 28.32
CA PRO A 171 5.91 24.24 27.98
C PRO A 171 5.07 23.68 29.12
N THR A 172 3.81 23.33 28.81
CA THR A 172 2.85 22.78 29.76
C THR A 172 2.46 21.38 29.31
N THR A 173 2.74 20.40 30.16
CA THR A 173 2.34 19.00 29.97
C THR A 173 1.14 18.69 30.86
N SER A 174 0.05 18.22 30.26
CA SER A 174 -1.10 17.66 30.97
C SER A 174 -1.07 16.14 30.87
N THR A 175 -1.24 15.45 32.00
CA THR A 175 -1.28 13.97 32.06
C THR A 175 -2.71 13.52 32.32
N ILE A 176 -3.23 12.67 31.46
CA ILE A 176 -4.66 12.34 31.34
C ILE A 176 -5.08 11.23 32.32
N THR A 177 -4.13 10.54 32.96
CA THR A 177 -4.38 9.57 34.05
C THR A 177 -5.04 10.14 35.31
N ALA A 178 -5.19 11.47 35.40
CA ALA A 178 -5.83 12.14 36.53
C ALA A 178 -7.35 12.36 36.34
N LEU A 179 -7.91 12.05 35.17
CA LEU A 179 -9.32 12.30 34.83
C LEU A 179 -10.15 11.02 34.97
N ASP A 180 -11.25 11.09 35.73
CA ASP A 180 -12.19 9.98 35.92
C ASP A 180 -13.12 9.73 34.69
N THR A 181 -12.94 10.46 33.59
CA THR A 181 -13.81 10.45 32.41
C THR A 181 -13.06 10.84 31.13
N ALA A 182 -13.32 10.14 30.03
CA ALA A 182 -12.94 10.54 28.69
C ALA A 182 -13.24 12.02 28.38
N LEU A 183 -12.36 12.63 27.58
CA LEU A 183 -12.48 13.99 27.06
C LEU A 183 -12.77 14.00 25.56
N PHE A 184 -13.51 15.02 25.14
CA PHE A 184 -13.97 15.14 23.76
C PHE A 184 -14.21 16.59 23.37
N GLY A 185 -13.61 17.02 22.27
CA GLY A 185 -13.81 18.36 21.70
C GLY A 185 -12.53 18.95 21.11
N GLU A 186 -12.61 20.18 20.62
CA GLU A 186 -11.42 20.92 20.23
C GLU A 186 -10.58 21.28 21.47
N LEU A 187 -9.28 21.03 21.38
CA LEU A 187 -8.31 21.57 22.34
C LEU A 187 -8.24 23.10 22.15
N ASN A 188 -8.38 23.84 23.24
CA ASN A 188 -8.43 25.31 23.24
C ASN A 188 -7.66 25.85 24.45
N VAL A 189 -6.97 26.98 24.27
CA VAL A 189 -6.39 27.77 25.36
C VAL A 189 -7.17 29.07 25.51
N PHE A 190 -7.54 29.40 26.74
CA PHE A 190 -8.34 30.55 27.13
C PHE A 190 -7.57 31.44 28.09
N ASP A 191 -7.67 32.76 27.94
CA ASP A 191 -7.22 33.77 28.92
C ASP A 191 -8.28 34.03 30.02
N GLY A 192 -9.56 33.83 29.68
CA GLY A 192 -10.71 34.17 30.50
C GLY A 192 -11.95 34.44 29.65
N THR A 193 -11.86 35.35 28.68
CA THR A 193 -12.97 35.70 27.77
C THR A 193 -12.74 35.31 26.33
N ASP A 194 -11.50 35.31 25.87
CA ASP A 194 -11.14 34.89 24.52
C ASP A 194 -10.46 33.52 24.53
N SER A 195 -10.30 32.95 23.34
CA SER A 195 -9.82 31.59 23.16
C SER A 195 -9.15 31.42 21.81
N VAL A 196 -8.03 30.70 21.79
CA VAL A 196 -7.44 30.17 20.57
C VAL A 196 -7.61 28.66 20.54
N GLY A 197 -8.26 28.17 19.48
CA GLY A 197 -8.31 26.75 19.16
C GLY A 197 -7.01 26.32 18.52
N VAL A 198 -6.51 25.14 18.89
CA VAL A 198 -5.32 24.58 18.22
C VAL A 198 -5.64 23.94 16.87
N GLY A 199 -6.90 24.03 16.42
CA GLY A 199 -7.40 23.45 15.16
C GLY A 199 -7.53 21.93 15.18
N LEU A 200 -7.21 21.29 16.30
CA LEU A 200 -7.23 19.84 16.46
C LEU A 200 -8.47 19.43 17.25
N PHE A 201 -9.30 18.59 16.62
CA PHE A 201 -10.38 17.90 17.31
C PHE A 201 -9.77 16.69 18.05
N VAL A 202 -9.87 16.64 19.39
CA VAL A 202 -9.23 15.58 20.18
C VAL A 202 -10.25 14.81 21.02
N GLY A 203 -10.26 13.49 20.85
CA GLY A 203 -10.84 12.55 21.80
C GLY A 203 -9.74 11.89 22.61
N ILE A 204 -9.92 11.77 23.92
CA ILE A 204 -8.92 11.17 24.80
C ILE A 204 -9.61 10.30 25.85
N GLY A 205 -9.27 9.02 25.87
CA GLY A 205 -9.69 8.04 26.88
C GLY A 205 -8.89 8.15 28.18
N THR A 206 -9.07 7.16 29.04
CA THR A 206 -8.56 7.16 30.42
C THR A 206 -7.57 6.01 30.67
N ILE A 207 -7.91 5.06 31.54
CA ILE A 207 -7.20 3.79 31.78
C ILE A 207 -8.18 2.62 31.98
N GLY A 208 -9.39 2.76 31.44
CA GLY A 208 -10.38 1.70 31.37
C GLY A 208 -11.44 2.05 30.32
N ALA A 209 -12.12 1.01 29.85
CA ALA A 209 -13.08 1.03 28.73
C ALA A 209 -13.91 2.33 28.61
N ASP A 210 -13.54 3.13 27.62
CA ASP A 210 -14.15 4.39 27.23
C ASP A 210 -14.93 4.27 25.91
N THR A 211 -15.60 5.35 25.51
CA THR A 211 -16.26 5.43 24.20
C THR A 211 -16.11 6.82 23.64
N LEU A 212 -15.31 6.95 22.57
CA LEU A 212 -15.06 8.17 21.84
C LEU A 212 -15.77 8.10 20.48
N THR A 213 -16.41 9.20 20.07
CA THR A 213 -17.13 9.25 18.78
C THR A 213 -17.03 10.65 18.22
N ALA A 214 -16.08 10.89 17.32
CA ALA A 214 -15.88 12.16 16.65
C ALA A 214 -17.15 12.59 15.90
N ILE A 215 -17.43 13.89 15.92
CA ILE A 215 -18.54 14.50 15.19
C ILE A 215 -18.08 15.84 14.64
N GLY A 216 -18.17 16.04 13.33
CA GLY A 216 -17.81 17.30 12.71
C GLY A 216 -17.31 17.17 11.29
N THR A 217 -16.60 18.20 10.85
CA THR A 217 -16.00 18.31 9.50
C THR A 217 -14.51 18.65 9.57
N ASN A 218 -13.89 18.40 10.72
CA ASN A 218 -12.46 18.61 10.96
C ASN A 218 -11.85 17.24 11.27
N PRO A 219 -10.62 16.95 10.81
CA PRO A 219 -9.85 15.80 11.24
C PRO A 219 -9.86 15.62 12.76
N ALA A 220 -10.23 14.44 13.21
CA ALA A 220 -10.16 14.00 14.59
C ALA A 220 -8.83 13.28 14.87
N VAL A 221 -8.37 13.44 16.10
CA VAL A 221 -7.34 12.58 16.66
C VAL A 221 -7.88 11.95 17.93
N LEU A 222 -8.01 10.62 17.92
CA LEU A 222 -8.57 9.84 19.04
C LEU A 222 -7.47 8.97 19.66
N TYR A 223 -7.42 8.95 20.98
CA TYR A 223 -6.55 8.07 21.76
C TYR A 223 -7.38 7.33 22.80
N GLY A 224 -7.34 5.99 22.80
CA GLY A 224 -7.96 5.17 23.86
C GLY A 224 -7.13 5.14 25.14
N PHE A 225 -5.88 4.66 25.01
CA PHE A 225 -4.93 4.32 26.08
C PHE A 225 -5.14 2.91 26.66
N GLU A 226 -5.28 2.74 27.99
CA GLU A 226 -5.52 1.41 28.58
C GLU A 226 -7.03 1.18 28.70
N GLY A 227 -7.54 0.01 28.33
CA GLY A 227 -8.96 -0.36 28.45
C GLY A 227 -9.53 -0.95 27.16
N ASP A 228 -10.60 -1.75 27.25
CA ASP A 228 -11.31 -2.23 26.04
C ASP A 228 -12.17 -1.08 25.48
N ASP A 229 -11.61 -0.27 24.59
CA ASP A 229 -12.18 1.00 24.15
C ASP A 229 -13.04 0.89 22.90
N ARG A 230 -13.94 1.86 22.71
CA ARG A 230 -14.70 2.01 21.48
C ARG A 230 -14.45 3.37 20.85
N LEU A 231 -13.74 3.39 19.73
CA LEU A 231 -13.35 4.58 18.99
C LEU A 231 -14.15 4.66 17.68
N THR A 232 -14.47 5.86 17.22
CA THR A 232 -15.22 6.11 15.99
C THR A 232 -14.88 7.54 15.54
N GLY A 233 -14.25 7.71 14.39
CA GLY A 233 -13.91 9.01 13.84
C GLY A 233 -15.07 9.68 13.09
N ALA A 234 -14.70 10.66 12.27
CA ALA A 234 -15.58 11.55 11.52
C ALA A 234 -15.50 11.25 10.01
N ASP A 235 -16.19 12.06 9.19
CA ASP A 235 -16.16 11.92 7.72
C ASP A 235 -14.89 12.56 7.09
N GLN A 236 -13.69 12.40 7.68
CA GLN A 236 -12.46 13.14 7.33
C GLN A 236 -11.19 12.30 7.60
N ASP A 237 -10.04 12.69 7.04
CA ASP A 237 -8.73 12.07 7.28
C ASP A 237 -8.33 12.11 8.78
N ASP A 238 -8.67 11.06 9.55
CA ASP A 238 -8.51 11.00 11.00
C ASP A 238 -7.24 10.25 11.44
N THR A 239 -6.89 10.34 12.73
CA THR A 239 -5.77 9.58 13.32
C THR A 239 -6.20 8.96 14.64
N ILE A 240 -6.19 7.63 14.71
CA ILE A 240 -6.76 6.89 15.83
C ILE A 240 -5.78 5.86 16.36
N LEU A 241 -5.54 5.94 17.67
CA LEU A 241 -4.76 4.97 18.41
C LEU A 241 -5.68 4.35 19.46
N GLY A 242 -5.85 3.02 19.41
CA GLY A 242 -6.48 2.22 20.46
C GLY A 242 -5.64 2.27 21.75
N GLY A 243 -4.78 1.28 21.94
CA GLY A 243 -3.74 1.28 22.97
C GLY A 243 -3.50 -0.10 23.57
N ASP A 244 -3.73 -0.24 24.87
CA ASP A 244 -3.63 -1.51 25.60
C ASP A 244 -5.07 -2.00 25.91
N GLY A 245 -5.67 -2.77 25.01
CA GLY A 245 -7.11 -3.05 25.06
C GLY A 245 -7.59 -4.04 23.99
N ASN A 246 -8.79 -4.59 24.13
CA ASN A 246 -9.44 -5.25 23.00
C ASN A 246 -10.38 -4.22 22.37
N ASP A 247 -9.82 -3.37 21.50
CA ASP A 247 -10.47 -2.15 21.07
C ASP A 247 -11.40 -2.37 19.88
N THR A 248 -12.37 -1.47 19.73
CA THR A 248 -13.26 -1.43 18.56
C THR A 248 -13.16 -0.06 17.90
N ILE A 249 -12.43 0.00 16.79
CA ILE A 249 -12.22 1.20 15.98
C ILE A 249 -13.13 1.11 14.75
N ILE A 250 -13.92 2.15 14.47
CA ILE A 250 -14.84 2.17 13.33
C ILE A 250 -14.79 3.54 12.64
N GLU A 251 -14.12 3.55 11.51
CA GLU A 251 -14.06 4.68 10.58
C GLU A 251 -15.13 4.55 9.47
N ILE A 252 -15.26 5.60 8.67
CA ILE A 252 -16.40 5.76 7.73
C ILE A 252 -16.04 6.37 6.37
N ASN A 253 -15.21 7.41 6.33
CA ASN A 253 -14.71 8.07 5.11
C ASN A 253 -13.37 8.75 5.44
N GLY A 254 -12.57 9.12 4.44
CA GLY A 254 -11.29 9.80 4.64
C GLY A 254 -10.10 8.84 4.67
N ASN A 255 -8.89 9.38 4.51
CA ASN A 255 -7.65 8.60 4.41
C ASN A 255 -7.04 8.50 5.81
N ASN A 256 -7.47 7.52 6.59
CA ASN A 256 -7.22 7.47 8.03
C ASN A 256 -5.88 6.80 8.38
N LEU A 257 -5.34 7.18 9.53
CA LEU A 257 -4.23 6.47 10.17
C LEU A 257 -4.76 5.77 11.43
N ILE A 258 -4.80 4.43 11.40
CA ILE A 258 -5.35 3.61 12.48
C ILE A 258 -4.27 2.70 13.06
N GLU A 259 -4.09 2.73 14.37
CA GLU A 259 -3.23 1.81 15.13
C GLU A 259 -4.04 1.18 16.27
N GLY A 260 -4.30 -0.13 16.23
CA GLY A 260 -4.92 -0.87 17.33
C GLY A 260 -4.01 -0.87 18.57
N ASN A 261 -2.78 -1.34 18.37
CA ASN A 261 -1.64 -1.45 19.30
C ASN A 261 -1.49 -2.81 19.98
N ASN A 262 -1.96 -3.00 21.22
CA ASN A 262 -1.77 -4.23 22.00
C ASN A 262 -3.11 -4.82 22.40
N ASN A 263 -3.18 -6.16 22.42
CA ASN A 263 -4.39 -6.97 22.61
C ASN A 263 -5.25 -7.05 21.33
N ASN A 264 -6.43 -7.68 21.41
CA ASN A 264 -7.13 -8.19 20.23
C ASN A 264 -8.14 -7.17 19.69
N ASP A 265 -7.78 -6.50 18.61
CA ASP A 265 -8.53 -5.35 18.12
C ASP A 265 -9.52 -5.69 17.00
N SER A 266 -10.58 -4.89 16.90
CA SER A 266 -11.56 -4.94 15.80
C SER A 266 -11.57 -3.58 15.11
N ILE A 267 -11.06 -3.55 13.88
CA ILE A 267 -10.84 -2.33 13.10
C ILE A 267 -11.66 -2.37 11.80
N VAL A 268 -12.28 -1.24 11.47
CA VAL A 268 -12.92 -0.98 10.17
C VAL A 268 -12.41 0.37 9.68
N GLY A 269 -11.76 0.42 8.50
CA GLY A 269 -11.28 1.66 7.85
C GLY A 269 -12.40 2.44 7.13
N GLY A 270 -13.25 1.74 6.39
CA GLY A 270 -14.46 2.30 5.83
C GLY A 270 -14.34 2.62 4.34
N THR A 271 -13.98 3.86 3.98
CA THR A 271 -13.82 4.27 2.58
C THR A 271 -12.75 5.34 2.39
N ASP A 272 -12.18 5.41 1.18
CA ASP A 272 -10.93 6.11 0.82
C ASP A 272 -9.69 5.32 1.27
N SER A 273 -8.46 5.80 0.99
CA SER A 273 -7.24 5.00 1.19
C SER A 273 -6.72 5.06 2.62
N ASP A 274 -6.96 4.01 3.38
CA ASP A 274 -6.59 3.91 4.79
C ASP A 274 -5.18 3.33 5.00
N ARG A 275 -4.61 3.67 6.17
CA ARG A 275 -3.38 3.06 6.68
C ARG A 275 -3.65 2.45 8.05
N ILE A 276 -3.73 1.12 8.10
CA ILE A 276 -4.15 0.36 9.27
C ILE A 276 -3.00 -0.50 9.79
N ASN A 277 -2.84 -0.54 11.11
CA ASN A 277 -1.95 -1.44 11.83
C ASN A 277 -2.75 -2.07 12.99
N GLY A 278 -2.93 -3.39 13.01
CA GLY A 278 -3.56 -4.11 14.12
C GLY A 278 -2.66 -3.98 15.36
N GLY A 279 -1.54 -4.70 15.34
CA GLY A 279 -0.40 -4.42 16.19
C GLY A 279 0.15 -5.66 16.88
N ALA A 280 -0.50 -6.11 17.97
CA ALA A 280 -0.05 -7.25 18.75
C ALA A 280 -1.22 -7.93 19.49
N GLY A 281 -1.93 -8.79 18.75
CA GLY A 281 -3.14 -9.43 19.24
C GLY A 281 -3.52 -10.68 18.45
N ALA A 282 -4.81 -10.83 18.21
CA ALA A 282 -5.34 -11.68 17.16
C ALA A 282 -6.51 -10.87 16.62
N ASP A 283 -6.18 -10.04 15.64
CA ASP A 283 -6.92 -8.84 15.29
C ASP A 283 -7.88 -9.14 14.14
N THR A 284 -8.93 -8.34 14.03
CA THR A 284 -9.91 -8.42 12.93
C THR A 284 -9.95 -7.07 12.23
N ILE A 285 -9.39 -7.01 11.03
CA ILE A 285 -9.24 -5.79 10.25
C ILE A 285 -10.06 -5.90 8.96
N LEU A 286 -10.94 -4.93 8.74
CA LEU A 286 -11.57 -4.67 7.45
C LEU A 286 -11.02 -3.34 6.95
N GLY A 287 -10.40 -3.32 5.76
CA GLY A 287 -10.01 -2.10 5.06
C GLY A 287 -11.25 -1.33 4.64
N GLY A 288 -11.82 -1.70 3.49
CA GLY A 288 -13.12 -1.23 3.03
C GLY A 288 -13.12 -0.88 1.54
N ASP A 289 -13.75 0.23 1.17
CA ASP A 289 -13.71 0.76 -0.20
C ASP A 289 -12.50 1.71 -0.35
N GLY A 290 -11.33 1.19 -0.72
CA GLY A 290 -10.07 1.92 -0.56
C GLY A 290 -8.95 1.57 -1.55
N ALA A 291 -7.74 1.90 -1.17
CA ALA A 291 -6.51 1.35 -1.74
C ALA A 291 -5.53 1.38 -0.58
N ASP A 292 -5.69 0.38 0.27
CA ASP A 292 -5.32 0.45 1.67
C ASP A 292 -3.93 -0.09 1.92
N THR A 293 -3.36 0.28 3.05
CA THR A 293 -2.12 -0.32 3.54
C THR A 293 -2.36 -0.90 4.92
N ILE A 294 -2.46 -2.22 4.98
CA ILE A 294 -2.83 -2.97 6.19
C ILE A 294 -1.61 -3.78 6.67
N ASP A 295 -1.29 -3.68 7.96
CA ASP A 295 -0.34 -4.55 8.66
C ASP A 295 -1.09 -5.21 9.83
N GLY A 296 -1.24 -6.54 9.83
CA GLY A 296 -1.90 -7.27 10.92
C GLY A 296 -1.11 -7.15 12.22
N GLY A 297 0.18 -7.45 12.14
CA GLY A 297 1.12 -7.28 13.24
C GLY A 297 1.51 -8.61 13.89
N LEU A 298 1.54 -8.68 15.21
CA LEU A 298 1.96 -9.88 15.94
C LEU A 298 0.76 -10.70 16.42
N GLY A 299 0.17 -11.50 15.53
CA GLY A 299 -0.96 -12.33 15.91
C GLY A 299 -1.31 -13.50 15.00
N ASN A 300 -2.53 -13.99 15.19
CA ASN A 300 -3.24 -14.82 14.21
C ASN A 300 -4.40 -13.97 13.71
N ASP A 301 -4.13 -13.14 12.72
CA ASP A 301 -5.00 -12.02 12.36
C ASP A 301 -5.96 -12.40 11.23
N SER A 302 -7.11 -11.75 11.20
CA SER A 302 -8.14 -11.91 10.17
C SER A 302 -8.28 -10.59 9.42
N ILE A 303 -7.72 -10.54 8.21
CA ILE A 303 -7.61 -9.33 7.40
C ILE A 303 -8.48 -9.47 6.15
N PHE A 304 -9.26 -8.44 5.86
CA PHE A 304 -10.04 -8.26 4.64
C PHE A 304 -9.65 -6.90 4.04
N GLY A 305 -9.15 -6.86 2.80
CA GLY A 305 -8.96 -5.60 2.06
C GLY A 305 -10.31 -4.99 1.63
N ASP A 306 -11.20 -5.87 1.18
CA ASP A 306 -12.55 -5.63 0.64
C ASP A 306 -12.57 -5.10 -0.82
N SER A 307 -12.35 -3.81 -1.08
CA SER A 307 -12.58 -3.23 -2.42
C SER A 307 -11.58 -2.14 -2.78
N GLY A 308 -10.50 -2.53 -3.46
CA GLY A 308 -9.41 -1.62 -3.75
C GLY A 308 -8.21 -2.28 -4.40
N ASN A 309 -7.09 -1.56 -4.38
CA ASN A 309 -5.78 -2.09 -4.77
C ASN A 309 -4.91 -2.06 -3.52
N ASP A 310 -5.02 -3.10 -2.71
CA ASP A 310 -4.57 -3.10 -1.32
C ASP A 310 -3.17 -3.66 -1.17
N ASN A 311 -2.48 -3.20 -0.12
CA ASN A 311 -1.16 -3.66 0.26
C ASN A 311 -1.23 -4.23 1.67
N ILE A 312 -1.38 -5.55 1.73
CA ILE A 312 -1.68 -6.29 2.96
C ILE A 312 -0.45 -7.05 3.41
N ARG A 313 -0.02 -6.83 4.66
CA ARG A 313 0.91 -7.71 5.38
C ARG A 313 0.16 -8.39 6.52
N GLY A 314 0.24 -9.72 6.59
CA GLY A 314 -0.20 -10.44 7.80
C GLY A 314 0.71 -10.12 9.00
N PHE A 315 2.00 -10.41 8.85
CA PHE A 315 2.97 -10.44 9.96
C PHE A 315 2.57 -11.48 11.05
N GLY A 316 3.40 -11.69 12.08
CA GLY A 316 3.02 -12.59 13.18
C GLY A 316 3.03 -14.10 12.89
N ASP A 317 2.01 -14.81 13.37
CA ASP A 317 1.83 -16.27 13.33
C ASP A 317 0.96 -16.71 12.12
N SER A 318 -0.22 -17.31 12.32
CA SER A 318 -1.05 -17.92 11.25
C SER A 318 -2.28 -17.08 10.95
N ASN A 319 -2.27 -16.40 9.81
CA ASN A 319 -3.29 -15.41 9.45
C ASN A 319 -4.32 -15.96 8.47
N THR A 320 -5.49 -15.32 8.44
CA THR A 320 -6.47 -15.43 7.36
C THR A 320 -6.53 -14.09 6.64
N ILE A 321 -6.18 -14.06 5.36
CA ILE A 321 -6.12 -12.84 4.56
C ILE A 321 -7.00 -13.05 3.32
N LEU A 322 -7.90 -12.11 3.09
CA LEU A 322 -8.64 -11.97 1.83
C LEU A 322 -8.27 -10.58 1.28
N GLY A 323 -7.80 -10.50 0.03
CA GLY A 323 -7.63 -9.23 -0.68
C GLY A 323 -9.01 -8.61 -0.91
N GLY A 324 -9.71 -9.08 -1.95
CA GLY A 324 -11.11 -8.76 -2.18
C GLY A 324 -11.41 -8.54 -3.65
N SER A 325 -11.44 -7.28 -4.08
CA SER A 325 -11.59 -6.94 -5.50
C SER A 325 -10.75 -5.75 -5.91
N GLY A 326 -9.91 -5.96 -6.92
CA GLY A 326 -8.91 -5.07 -7.47
C GLY A 326 -7.53 -5.75 -7.41
N ASN A 327 -6.47 -5.08 -7.89
CA ASN A 327 -5.16 -5.75 -7.96
C ASN A 327 -4.39 -5.57 -6.64
N ASP A 328 -4.38 -6.60 -5.82
CA ASP A 328 -3.84 -6.61 -4.47
C ASP A 328 -2.38 -7.10 -4.41
N THR A 329 -1.69 -6.71 -3.35
CA THR A 329 -0.34 -7.19 -3.02
C THR A 329 -0.34 -7.71 -1.59
N ILE A 330 -0.21 -9.03 -1.44
CA ILE A 330 -0.35 -9.72 -0.15
C ILE A 330 0.99 -10.37 0.24
N GLU A 331 1.53 -9.93 1.38
CA GLU A 331 2.65 -10.54 2.08
C GLU A 331 2.13 -11.33 3.28
N GLY A 332 2.29 -12.66 3.26
CA GLY A 332 2.03 -13.53 4.41
C GLY A 332 3.14 -13.37 5.47
N THR A 333 3.83 -14.46 5.83
CA THR A 333 5.03 -14.37 6.71
C THR A 333 6.04 -15.52 6.48
N ILE A 334 7.00 -15.68 7.41
CA ILE A 334 7.89 -16.85 7.58
C ILE A 334 7.39 -17.87 8.63
N ALA A 335 6.28 -17.58 9.31
CA ALA A 335 5.81 -18.27 10.50
C ALA A 335 4.33 -18.64 10.38
N GLY A 336 3.89 -19.61 11.18
CA GLY A 336 2.54 -20.15 11.04
C GLY A 336 2.28 -20.85 9.71
N SER A 337 1.00 -21.07 9.44
CA SER A 337 0.47 -21.55 8.16
C SER A 337 -0.70 -20.64 7.79
N ASN A 338 -0.51 -19.79 6.79
CA ASN A 338 -1.45 -18.75 6.41
C ASN A 338 -2.56 -19.30 5.48
N SER A 339 -3.74 -18.68 5.50
CA SER A 339 -4.80 -18.88 4.51
C SER A 339 -4.97 -17.57 3.76
N ILE A 340 -4.57 -17.53 2.50
CA ILE A 340 -4.57 -16.32 1.66
C ILE A 340 -5.45 -16.56 0.43
N ASP A 341 -6.33 -15.62 0.14
CA ASP A 341 -7.20 -15.55 -1.04
C ASP A 341 -7.00 -14.14 -1.64
N GLY A 342 -6.61 -14.05 -2.92
CA GLY A 342 -6.45 -12.77 -3.62
C GLY A 342 -7.82 -12.13 -3.84
N GLY A 343 -8.60 -12.70 -4.77
CA GLY A 343 -10.02 -12.39 -4.95
C GLY A 343 -10.42 -12.16 -6.40
N GLU A 344 -10.77 -10.92 -6.76
CA GLU A 344 -11.03 -10.52 -8.15
C GLU A 344 -9.95 -9.54 -8.66
N ASN A 345 -9.46 -9.75 -9.88
CA ASN A 345 -8.37 -9.04 -10.59
C ASN A 345 -6.96 -9.61 -10.36
N ASP A 346 -5.94 -9.04 -11.03
CA ASP A 346 -4.62 -9.68 -11.15
C ASP A 346 -3.76 -9.39 -9.90
N ASP A 347 -3.60 -10.40 -9.04
CA ASP A 347 -3.03 -10.26 -7.70
C ASP A 347 -1.57 -10.69 -7.58
N VAL A 348 -0.89 -10.23 -6.52
CA VAL A 348 0.48 -10.63 -6.18
C VAL A 348 0.54 -11.19 -4.77
N ILE A 349 0.69 -12.51 -4.64
CA ILE A 349 0.76 -13.21 -3.36
C ILE A 349 2.21 -13.67 -3.12
N THR A 350 2.80 -13.25 -2.01
CA THR A 350 4.12 -13.73 -1.56
C THR A 350 4.01 -14.35 -0.17
N GLU A 351 4.18 -15.66 -0.10
CA GLU A 351 4.15 -16.42 1.16
C GLU A 351 5.38 -17.29 1.30
N ILE A 352 6.14 -17.06 2.37
CA ILE A 352 7.44 -17.70 2.63
C ILE A 352 7.44 -18.59 3.88
N GLY A 353 6.25 -18.86 4.42
CA GLY A 353 5.95 -19.76 5.53
C GLY A 353 5.87 -21.24 5.11
N PHE A 354 5.34 -22.07 6.01
CA PHE A 354 5.22 -23.51 5.80
C PHE A 354 3.77 -23.97 5.95
N GLY A 355 3.27 -24.74 4.99
CA GLY A 355 1.95 -25.38 5.12
C GLY A 355 0.74 -24.47 4.80
N SER A 356 0.98 -23.35 4.12
CA SER A 356 -0.02 -22.32 3.85
C SER A 356 -0.96 -22.71 2.70
N THR A 357 -2.16 -22.15 2.67
CA THR A 357 -3.13 -22.28 1.56
C THR A 357 -3.20 -20.96 0.84
N LEU A 358 -2.93 -20.96 -0.48
CA LEU A 358 -2.90 -19.79 -1.34
C LEU A 358 -3.91 -19.99 -2.48
N LEU A 359 -4.80 -19.03 -2.66
CA LEU A 359 -5.73 -18.93 -3.79
C LEU A 359 -5.47 -17.60 -4.48
N GLY A 360 -5.29 -17.59 -5.81
CA GLY A 360 -5.26 -16.35 -6.59
C GLY A 360 -6.66 -15.77 -6.68
N GLY A 361 -7.52 -16.37 -7.51
CA GLY A 361 -8.95 -16.06 -7.57
C GLY A 361 -9.48 -15.94 -8.99
N LEU A 362 -9.87 -14.73 -9.38
CA LEU A 362 -10.30 -14.37 -10.74
C LEU A 362 -9.35 -13.31 -11.33
N GLY A 363 -8.22 -13.72 -11.92
CA GLY A 363 -7.16 -12.79 -12.30
C GLY A 363 -6.07 -13.48 -13.10
N ASN A 364 -5.00 -12.75 -13.42
CA ASN A 364 -3.77 -13.34 -13.94
C ASN A 364 -2.71 -13.20 -12.83
N ASP A 365 -2.74 -14.13 -11.89
CA ASP A 365 -2.18 -13.95 -10.56
C ASP A 365 -0.71 -14.37 -10.49
N SER A 366 0.05 -13.69 -9.64
CA SER A 366 1.47 -13.93 -9.43
C SER A 366 1.72 -14.47 -8.02
N ILE A 367 1.72 -15.80 -7.89
CA ILE A 367 1.87 -16.49 -6.60
C ILE A 367 3.31 -16.96 -6.42
N LEU A 368 3.96 -16.54 -5.34
CA LEU A 368 5.21 -17.11 -4.84
C LEU A 368 4.93 -17.86 -3.53
N GLY A 369 4.96 -19.20 -3.60
CA GLY A 369 4.73 -20.09 -2.46
C GLY A 369 5.98 -20.86 -2.01
N PHE A 370 5.97 -21.30 -0.76
CA PHE A 370 7.06 -22.07 -0.14
C PHE A 370 6.59 -23.43 0.42
N SER A 371 7.57 -24.25 0.81
CA SER A 371 7.44 -25.64 1.27
C SER A 371 6.15 -26.02 2.02
N ALA A 372 5.50 -27.07 1.50
CA ALA A 372 4.29 -27.72 1.98
C ALA A 372 2.99 -26.92 1.76
N SER A 373 3.03 -25.90 0.91
CA SER A 373 1.83 -25.12 0.57
C SER A 373 0.84 -25.90 -0.31
N THR A 374 -0.43 -25.52 -0.19
CA THR A 374 -1.50 -25.83 -1.15
C THR A 374 -1.80 -24.56 -1.93
N ILE A 375 -1.68 -24.59 -3.26
CA ILE A 375 -1.79 -23.43 -4.13
C ILE A 375 -2.81 -23.73 -5.23
N ASN A 376 -3.68 -22.77 -5.50
CA ASN A 376 -4.57 -22.74 -6.65
C ASN A 376 -4.44 -21.35 -7.30
N GLY A 377 -4.19 -21.28 -8.61
CA GLY A 377 -4.23 -20.02 -9.33
C GLY A 377 -5.66 -19.49 -9.37
N GLY A 378 -6.51 -20.10 -10.18
CA GLY A 378 -7.94 -19.79 -10.24
C GLY A 378 -8.45 -19.66 -11.68
N ASP A 379 -9.19 -18.58 -11.98
CA ASP A 379 -9.66 -18.25 -13.33
C ASP A 379 -8.77 -17.17 -13.98
N GLY A 380 -7.69 -17.58 -14.64
CA GLY A 380 -6.98 -16.78 -15.64
C GLY A 380 -5.64 -17.37 -16.04
N SER A 381 -4.67 -16.55 -16.45
CA SER A 381 -3.35 -17.01 -16.92
C SER A 381 -2.29 -16.72 -15.85
N ASP A 382 -2.15 -17.66 -14.92
CA ASP A 382 -1.45 -17.45 -13.66
C ASP A 382 0.04 -17.77 -13.74
N THR A 383 0.82 -17.19 -12.84
CA THR A 383 2.26 -17.40 -12.70
C THR A 383 2.56 -17.88 -11.29
N ILE A 384 2.75 -19.20 -11.15
CA ILE A 384 2.94 -19.86 -9.86
C ILE A 384 4.40 -20.30 -9.73
N ASN A 385 5.14 -19.65 -8.83
CA ASN A 385 6.52 -20.00 -8.50
C ASN A 385 6.56 -20.67 -7.12
N VAL A 386 7.21 -21.83 -6.99
CA VAL A 386 7.22 -22.57 -5.73
C VAL A 386 8.62 -23.04 -5.33
N GLU A 387 9.08 -22.62 -4.13
CA GLU A 387 10.37 -23.02 -3.58
C GLU A 387 10.26 -24.10 -2.48
N PHE A 388 11.02 -25.19 -2.66
CA PHE A 388 11.24 -26.30 -1.70
C PHE A 388 10.00 -27.12 -1.31
N GLY A 389 10.22 -28.27 -0.67
CA GLY A 389 9.16 -29.06 -0.02
C GLY A 389 8.25 -29.84 -0.97
N ASN A 390 7.18 -30.40 -0.40
CA ASN A 390 6.17 -31.18 -1.12
C ASN A 390 4.88 -30.35 -1.21
N ASN A 391 4.64 -29.69 -2.32
CA ASN A 391 3.51 -28.79 -2.50
C ASN A 391 2.39 -29.45 -3.30
N THR A 392 1.17 -28.96 -3.12
CA THR A 392 0.03 -29.28 -3.99
C THR A 392 -0.31 -28.02 -4.76
N ILE A 393 -0.28 -28.07 -6.08
CA ILE A 393 -0.41 -26.92 -6.97
C ILE A 393 -1.48 -27.25 -8.02
N ASP A 394 -2.41 -26.33 -8.23
CA ASP A 394 -3.39 -26.32 -9.30
C ASP A 394 -3.24 -24.96 -10.03
N GLY A 395 -3.14 -24.96 -11.35
CA GLY A 395 -3.16 -23.74 -12.16
C GLY A 395 -4.58 -23.19 -12.16
N GLY A 396 -5.46 -23.87 -12.90
CA GLY A 396 -6.91 -23.69 -12.82
C GLY A 396 -7.56 -23.56 -14.19
N MET A 397 -7.92 -22.33 -14.57
CA MET A 397 -8.69 -21.99 -15.76
C MET A 397 -8.03 -20.86 -16.57
N GLY A 398 -6.98 -21.21 -17.30
CA GLY A 398 -6.41 -20.42 -18.38
C GLY A 398 -5.06 -21.02 -18.77
N ASN A 399 -4.13 -20.24 -19.32
CA ASN A 399 -2.82 -20.79 -19.71
C ASN A 399 -1.80 -20.41 -18.64
N ASP A 400 -1.44 -21.38 -17.81
CA ASP A 400 -0.71 -21.12 -16.57
C ASP A 400 0.79 -21.39 -16.73
N SER A 401 1.59 -20.73 -15.90
CA SER A 401 3.05 -20.81 -15.88
C SER A 401 3.51 -21.25 -14.48
N ILE A 402 3.69 -22.55 -14.30
CA ILE A 402 4.06 -23.17 -13.03
C ILE A 402 5.55 -23.52 -13.03
N GLU A 403 6.37 -22.81 -12.25
CA GLU A 403 7.80 -23.10 -12.06
C GLU A 403 8.11 -23.57 -10.64
N ILE A 404 8.56 -24.81 -10.50
CA ILE A 404 9.00 -25.41 -9.23
C ILE A 404 10.53 -25.36 -9.20
N ALA A 405 11.03 -24.15 -8.92
CA ALA A 405 12.45 -23.86 -8.84
C ALA A 405 12.98 -24.00 -7.42
N ILE A 406 14.12 -24.68 -7.27
CA ILE A 406 15.02 -24.41 -6.15
C ILE A 406 16.09 -23.44 -6.62
N ASN A 407 16.40 -22.45 -5.79
CA ASN A 407 17.57 -21.62 -6.01
C ASN A 407 18.81 -22.54 -6.19
N PRO A 408 19.59 -22.44 -7.28
CA PRO A 408 20.62 -23.44 -7.65
C PRO A 408 21.79 -23.55 -6.65
N SER A 409 21.76 -22.75 -5.59
CA SER A 409 22.66 -22.78 -4.44
C SER A 409 22.27 -23.83 -3.38
N PHE A 410 21.07 -24.43 -3.46
CA PHE A 410 20.53 -25.38 -2.49
C PHE A 410 20.12 -26.69 -3.17
N THR A 411 20.47 -27.83 -2.58
CA THR A 411 20.14 -29.16 -3.13
C THR A 411 19.33 -29.94 -2.10
N ILE A 412 18.01 -30.02 -2.30
CA ILE A 412 17.14 -30.99 -1.59
C ILE A 412 16.90 -32.15 -2.55
N SER A 413 17.28 -33.36 -2.16
CA SER A 413 16.90 -34.58 -2.87
C SER A 413 15.68 -35.19 -2.18
N GLY A 414 14.69 -35.62 -2.97
CA GLY A 414 13.56 -36.42 -2.47
C GLY A 414 12.37 -35.65 -1.89
N SER A 415 12.17 -34.40 -2.28
CA SER A 415 10.83 -33.77 -2.23
C SER A 415 10.02 -34.18 -3.46
N GLY A 416 8.70 -34.16 -3.38
CA GLY A 416 7.82 -34.51 -4.49
C GLY A 416 6.53 -33.71 -4.44
N ASN A 417 6.25 -32.97 -5.51
CA ASN A 417 5.08 -32.10 -5.63
C ASN A 417 3.94 -32.83 -6.34
N THR A 418 2.71 -32.41 -6.10
CA THR A 418 1.55 -32.74 -6.92
C THR A 418 1.14 -31.47 -7.66
N VAL A 419 1.05 -31.54 -8.99
CA VAL A 419 0.86 -30.38 -9.88
C VAL A 419 -0.24 -30.69 -10.87
N SER A 420 -1.19 -29.78 -11.02
CA SER A 420 -2.23 -29.79 -12.05
C SER A 420 -2.12 -28.49 -12.86
N GLY A 421 -2.12 -28.56 -14.19
CA GLY A 421 -2.35 -27.38 -15.05
C GLY A 421 -3.84 -27.01 -15.07
N SER A 422 -4.66 -28.02 -15.39
CA SER A 422 -6.12 -28.05 -15.37
C SER A 422 -6.81 -27.70 -16.71
N ASN A 423 -7.06 -26.44 -17.06
CA ASN A 423 -7.76 -26.08 -18.29
C ASN A 423 -7.05 -24.97 -19.08
N GLY A 424 -6.06 -25.35 -19.91
CA GLY A 424 -5.49 -24.47 -20.91
C GLY A 424 -4.23 -25.01 -21.54
N ASN A 425 -3.36 -24.13 -22.02
CA ASN A 425 -2.12 -24.54 -22.68
C ASN A 425 -0.97 -24.24 -21.72
N ASP A 426 -0.80 -25.11 -20.73
CA ASP A 426 -0.06 -24.80 -19.53
C ASP A 426 1.44 -25.07 -19.71
N THR A 427 2.27 -24.29 -19.03
CA THR A 427 3.71 -24.46 -19.00
C THR A 427 4.15 -24.84 -17.60
N ILE A 428 4.52 -26.11 -17.42
CA ILE A 428 4.92 -26.68 -16.13
C ILE A 428 6.40 -27.04 -16.18
N ILE A 429 7.20 -26.44 -15.29
CA ILE A 429 8.63 -26.72 -15.15
C ILE A 429 8.90 -27.15 -13.71
N ALA A 430 8.92 -28.47 -13.49
CA ALA A 430 9.58 -29.03 -12.33
C ALA A 430 11.08 -29.18 -12.63
N ILE A 431 11.95 -28.79 -11.69
CA ILE A 431 13.40 -28.88 -11.89
C ILE A 431 14.01 -30.03 -11.09
N ASN A 432 13.43 -30.36 -9.92
CA ASN A 432 13.94 -31.40 -9.02
C ASN A 432 12.78 -32.08 -8.29
N GLY A 433 13.05 -33.27 -7.75
CA GLY A 433 12.12 -34.01 -6.93
C GLY A 433 11.33 -35.04 -7.73
N SER A 434 10.66 -35.96 -7.04
CA SER A 434 9.83 -36.99 -7.69
C SER A 434 8.39 -36.50 -7.74
N ASN A 435 8.03 -35.80 -8.80
CA ASN A 435 6.77 -35.07 -8.92
C ASN A 435 5.67 -35.94 -9.55
N LEU A 436 4.42 -35.62 -9.22
CA LEU A 436 3.22 -36.06 -9.92
C LEU A 436 2.66 -34.84 -10.65
N ILE A 437 2.66 -34.87 -11.97
CA ILE A 437 2.24 -33.74 -12.82
C ILE A 437 1.12 -34.20 -13.73
N GLU A 438 -0.01 -33.48 -13.72
CA GLU A 438 -1.13 -33.66 -14.63
C GLU A 438 -1.35 -32.37 -15.42
N GLY A 439 -1.25 -32.40 -16.75
CA GLY A 439 -1.60 -31.26 -17.60
C GLY A 439 -3.11 -31.03 -17.60
N ASN A 440 -3.83 -32.09 -18.01
CA ASN A 440 -5.29 -32.28 -18.06
C ASN A 440 -5.93 -31.99 -19.42
N ASN A 441 -6.33 -30.75 -19.72
CA ASN A 441 -7.06 -30.41 -20.95
C ASN A 441 -6.38 -29.27 -21.72
N ASP A 442 -6.43 -29.38 -23.05
CA ASP A 442 -5.75 -28.50 -24.02
C ASP A 442 -4.25 -28.83 -24.13
N ASN A 443 -3.38 -27.99 -24.72
CA ASN A 443 -2.06 -28.44 -25.22
C ASN A 443 -0.92 -27.99 -24.31
N ASP A 444 -0.41 -28.90 -23.49
CA ASP A 444 0.51 -28.57 -22.40
C ASP A 444 2.00 -28.66 -22.77
N SER A 445 2.85 -28.01 -21.99
CA SER A 445 4.31 -28.00 -22.11
C SER A 445 4.95 -28.30 -20.75
N ILE A 446 5.24 -29.58 -20.49
CA ILE A 446 5.67 -30.11 -19.19
C ILE A 446 7.12 -30.56 -19.22
N VAL A 447 7.88 -30.18 -18.20
CA VAL A 447 9.25 -30.65 -17.92
C VAL A 447 9.30 -31.17 -16.47
N GLY A 448 9.67 -32.44 -16.26
CA GLY A 448 9.84 -33.05 -14.93
C GLY A 448 11.17 -32.70 -14.25
N GLY A 449 12.24 -32.64 -15.04
CA GLY A 449 13.53 -32.08 -14.66
C GLY A 449 14.52 -33.13 -14.17
N THR A 450 14.50 -33.45 -12.87
CA THR A 450 15.47 -34.37 -12.23
C THR A 450 14.86 -35.10 -11.03
N ASP A 451 15.37 -36.30 -10.76
CA ASP A 451 14.72 -37.38 -9.97
C ASP A 451 13.61 -38.08 -10.80
N SER A 452 12.81 -38.98 -10.21
CA SER A 452 11.87 -39.82 -10.97
C SER A 452 10.44 -39.28 -10.94
N ASP A 453 9.97 -38.74 -12.07
CA ASP A 453 8.66 -38.09 -12.17
C ASP A 453 7.55 -39.03 -12.66
N THR A 454 6.30 -38.64 -12.42
CA THR A 454 5.09 -39.21 -13.03
C THR A 454 4.34 -38.10 -13.74
N ILE A 455 4.31 -38.12 -15.07
CA ILE A 455 3.78 -37.05 -15.92
C ILE A 455 2.59 -37.58 -16.71
N ASN A 456 1.45 -36.91 -16.64
CA ASN A 456 0.24 -37.21 -17.40
C ASN A 456 -0.16 -35.97 -18.22
N GLY A 457 0.07 -35.97 -19.53
CA GLY A 457 -0.33 -34.85 -20.40
C GLY A 457 -1.84 -34.61 -20.31
N GLY A 458 -2.63 -35.65 -20.59
CA GLY A 458 -4.08 -35.65 -20.40
C GLY A 458 -4.81 -35.81 -21.72
N THR A 459 -5.45 -34.74 -22.20
CA THR A 459 -6.07 -34.64 -23.52
C THR A 459 -5.65 -33.36 -24.24
N GLY A 460 -4.81 -33.50 -25.26
CA GLY A 460 -4.22 -32.36 -25.93
C GLY A 460 -3.39 -32.71 -27.15
N ALA A 461 -2.31 -31.96 -27.31
CA ALA A 461 -1.19 -32.29 -28.18
C ALA A 461 0.07 -31.82 -27.45
N ASP A 462 0.45 -32.59 -26.44
CA ASP A 462 1.27 -32.12 -25.34
C ASP A 462 2.76 -32.23 -25.68
N THR A 463 3.59 -31.38 -25.09
CA THR A 463 5.04 -31.45 -25.18
C THR A 463 5.59 -31.83 -23.81
N LEU A 464 6.03 -33.08 -23.66
CA LEU A 464 6.45 -33.65 -22.39
C LEU A 464 7.95 -33.95 -22.41
N THR A 465 8.67 -33.59 -21.35
CA THR A 465 10.08 -33.92 -21.13
C THR A 465 10.25 -34.51 -19.73
N GLY A 466 10.87 -35.70 -19.64
CA GLY A 466 11.19 -36.34 -18.36
C GLY A 466 12.40 -35.66 -17.74
N GLY A 467 13.58 -35.99 -18.27
CA GLY A 467 14.85 -35.37 -17.89
C GLY A 467 15.80 -36.38 -17.24
N LEU A 468 16.39 -36.02 -16.09
CA LEU A 468 17.36 -36.90 -15.40
C LEU A 468 16.66 -37.76 -14.35
N GLY A 469 16.08 -38.88 -14.80
CA GLY A 469 15.19 -39.64 -13.93
C GLY A 469 15.01 -41.11 -14.24
N SER A 470 13.81 -41.58 -13.92
CA SER A 470 13.28 -42.90 -14.23
C SER A 470 11.77 -42.71 -14.38
N ASP A 471 11.40 -41.98 -15.41
CA ASP A 471 10.14 -41.24 -15.42
C ASP A 471 8.99 -42.09 -15.95
N THR A 472 7.79 -41.82 -15.46
CA THR A 472 6.58 -42.55 -15.84
C THR A 472 5.62 -41.62 -16.55
N PHE A 473 5.43 -41.83 -17.86
CA PHE A 473 4.44 -41.10 -18.63
C PHE A 473 3.10 -41.85 -18.63
N SER A 474 2.03 -41.11 -18.42
CA SER A 474 0.63 -41.54 -18.56
C SER A 474 -0.08 -40.63 -19.57
N PHE A 475 -1.15 -41.14 -20.18
CA PHE A 475 -1.97 -40.41 -21.14
C PHE A 475 -3.43 -40.92 -21.04
N ALA A 476 -4.45 -40.12 -21.35
CA ALA A 476 -5.87 -40.53 -21.19
C ALA A 476 -6.41 -41.37 -22.38
N ALA A 477 -7.09 -42.50 -22.17
CA ALA A 477 -7.30 -43.50 -23.24
C ALA A 477 -8.57 -43.39 -24.13
N THR A 478 -8.45 -42.86 -25.36
CA THR A 478 -9.31 -43.04 -26.58
C THR A 478 -8.63 -42.67 -27.95
N GLY A 479 -7.47 -43.23 -28.29
CA GLY A 479 -6.93 -43.38 -29.66
C GLY A 479 -6.47 -42.16 -30.50
N ASP A 480 -5.22 -41.71 -30.33
CA ASP A 480 -4.37 -41.09 -31.38
C ASP A 480 -2.86 -41.44 -31.15
N GLY A 481 -1.88 -40.74 -31.76
CA GLY A 481 -0.51 -41.27 -31.96
C GLY A 481 0.68 -40.41 -31.48
N ILE A 482 1.66 -41.06 -30.84
CA ILE A 482 2.83 -40.47 -30.15
C ILE A 482 4.06 -40.29 -31.06
N ALA A 483 4.80 -39.18 -30.86
CA ALA A 483 6.13 -38.95 -31.42
C ALA A 483 7.18 -38.77 -30.29
N ALA A 484 8.30 -39.51 -30.35
CA ALA A 484 9.31 -39.54 -29.27
C ALA A 484 10.76 -39.48 -29.80
N THR A 485 11.68 -38.84 -29.07
CA THR A 485 13.09 -38.65 -29.49
C THR A 485 14.12 -38.96 -28.37
N SER A 486 14.99 -39.96 -28.57
CA SER A 486 15.93 -40.70 -27.66
C SER A 486 16.71 -40.07 -26.47
N GLY A 487 16.89 -40.87 -25.38
CA GLY A 487 17.91 -40.79 -24.30
C GLY A 487 18.20 -42.13 -23.52
N GLU A 488 18.36 -42.16 -22.17
CA GLU A 488 18.42 -43.41 -21.32
C GLU A 488 17.48 -43.48 -20.04
N ASN A 489 16.41 -44.34 -20.06
CA ASN A 489 15.41 -44.84 -19.04
C ASN A 489 14.06 -44.13 -18.66
N GLY A 490 12.91 -44.70 -19.08
CA GLY A 490 11.54 -44.39 -18.57
C GLY A 490 10.44 -45.47 -18.86
N SER A 491 9.20 -45.26 -18.40
CA SER A 491 8.03 -46.15 -18.57
C SER A 491 6.82 -45.40 -19.14
N VAL A 492 5.99 -46.06 -19.98
CA VAL A 492 4.92 -45.39 -20.76
C VAL A 492 3.57 -46.13 -20.67
N THR A 493 2.51 -45.39 -20.34
CA THR A 493 1.12 -45.87 -20.16
C THR A 493 0.17 -45.06 -21.06
N PHE A 494 -0.53 -45.71 -22.00
CA PHE A 494 -0.99 -45.06 -23.24
C PHE A 494 -2.39 -44.43 -23.24
N GLY A 495 -2.54 -43.40 -24.08
CA GLY A 495 -3.70 -42.52 -24.22
C GLY A 495 -3.51 -41.45 -25.32
N ASN A 496 -4.10 -40.26 -25.15
CA ASN A 496 -4.52 -39.40 -26.27
C ASN A 496 -3.82 -38.06 -26.42
N GLY A 497 -3.30 -37.88 -27.62
CA GLY A 497 -3.00 -36.60 -28.21
C GLY A 497 -2.10 -36.79 -29.43
N PHE A 498 -1.62 -35.69 -30.00
CA PHE A 498 -0.38 -35.72 -30.78
C PHE A 498 0.77 -35.33 -29.85
N ASP A 499 1.05 -36.20 -28.89
CA ASP A 499 1.99 -35.88 -27.82
C ASP A 499 3.43 -36.09 -28.29
N TYR A 500 4.24 -35.07 -28.04
CA TYR A 500 5.66 -34.98 -28.32
C TYR A 500 6.42 -35.24 -27.03
N ILE A 501 6.99 -36.45 -26.89
CA ILE A 501 7.93 -36.71 -25.81
C ILE A 501 9.34 -36.34 -26.31
N THR A 502 9.79 -35.14 -25.94
CA THR A 502 11.15 -34.68 -26.21
C THR A 502 12.09 -35.20 -25.14
N ASP A 503 13.26 -35.67 -25.58
CA ASP A 503 14.17 -36.50 -24.78
C ASP A 503 13.39 -37.65 -24.11
N PHE A 504 13.07 -38.69 -24.89
CA PHE A 504 12.44 -39.92 -24.40
C PHE A 504 13.39 -41.11 -24.37
N GLU A 505 13.28 -41.76 -23.22
CA GLU A 505 14.16 -42.70 -22.57
C GLU A 505 14.74 -43.93 -23.31
N SER A 506 14.83 -44.99 -22.50
CA SER A 506 14.62 -46.36 -22.94
C SER A 506 13.19 -46.73 -22.52
N ILE A 507 12.61 -47.76 -23.14
CA ILE A 507 11.31 -48.32 -22.71
C ILE A 507 11.59 -49.44 -21.71
N ASP A 508 11.36 -49.22 -20.42
CA ASP A 508 11.42 -50.30 -19.43
C ASP A 508 10.10 -51.11 -19.43
N SER A 509 8.96 -50.42 -19.62
CA SER A 509 7.70 -51.05 -20.02
C SER A 509 6.81 -50.13 -20.86
N ILE A 510 6.05 -50.74 -21.79
CA ILE A 510 4.98 -50.11 -22.55
C ILE A 510 3.71 -50.89 -22.24
N ILE A 511 2.71 -50.26 -21.62
CA ILE A 511 1.41 -50.87 -21.32
C ILE A 511 0.39 -50.40 -22.35
N VAL A 512 0.35 -51.06 -23.51
CA VAL A 512 -0.61 -50.72 -24.57
C VAL A 512 -2.02 -51.15 -24.17
N GLY A 513 -3.00 -50.26 -24.34
CA GLY A 513 -4.42 -50.60 -24.29
C GLY A 513 -4.84 -51.54 -25.44
N THR A 514 -6.12 -51.87 -25.53
CA THR A 514 -6.63 -52.85 -26.52
C THR A 514 -6.64 -52.36 -27.97
N ASP A 515 -6.32 -51.09 -28.21
CA ASP A 515 -6.57 -50.40 -29.46
C ASP A 515 -5.24 -50.09 -30.18
N GLY A 516 -5.26 -50.18 -31.52
CA GLY A 516 -4.04 -50.29 -32.34
C GLY A 516 -3.13 -49.06 -32.32
N PHE A 517 -1.82 -49.30 -32.41
CA PHE A 517 -0.76 -48.36 -32.07
C PHE A 517 0.25 -48.16 -33.22
N THR A 518 0.82 -46.96 -33.35
CA THR A 518 1.88 -46.64 -34.35
C THR A 518 2.97 -45.77 -33.70
N ILE A 519 4.18 -46.31 -33.52
CA ILE A 519 5.36 -45.49 -33.19
C ILE A 519 6.12 -45.12 -34.47
N GLN A 520 6.47 -43.86 -34.64
CA GLN A 520 7.57 -43.45 -35.51
C GLN A 520 8.87 -43.39 -34.72
N SER A 521 9.54 -44.54 -34.58
CA SER A 521 10.85 -44.67 -33.91
C SER A 521 11.97 -44.79 -34.94
N SER A 522 13.10 -44.14 -34.66
CA SER A 522 14.37 -44.31 -35.39
C SER A 522 15.20 -45.51 -34.90
N VAL A 523 14.74 -46.23 -33.87
CA VAL A 523 15.41 -47.39 -33.26
C VAL A 523 14.43 -48.55 -33.09
N GLY A 524 14.87 -49.77 -33.40
CA GLY A 524 14.03 -50.97 -33.29
C GLY A 524 13.77 -51.35 -31.84
N THR A 525 12.49 -51.37 -31.45
CA THR A 525 12.02 -51.67 -30.09
C THR A 525 11.15 -52.92 -30.06
N ALA A 526 11.10 -53.56 -28.87
CA ALA A 526 10.28 -54.73 -28.61
C ALA A 526 9.29 -54.41 -27.48
N PHE A 527 8.01 -54.62 -27.75
CA PHE A 527 6.89 -54.40 -26.84
C PHE A 527 6.50 -55.70 -26.15
N ILE A 528 5.76 -55.60 -25.05
CA ILE A 528 5.08 -56.73 -24.42
C ILE A 528 3.58 -56.41 -24.44
N ASP A 529 2.75 -57.31 -24.96
CA ASP A 529 1.28 -57.15 -24.91
C ASP A 529 0.72 -57.44 -23.50
N GLY A 530 -0.55 -57.10 -23.26
CA GLY A 530 -1.22 -57.33 -21.97
C GLY A 530 -1.33 -58.81 -21.55
N ASP A 531 -1.02 -59.76 -22.43
CA ASP A 531 -0.96 -61.20 -22.17
C ASP A 531 0.48 -61.71 -21.96
N GLY A 532 1.49 -60.84 -22.06
CA GLY A 532 2.91 -61.15 -21.81
C GLY A 532 3.72 -61.58 -23.04
N ASN A 533 3.22 -61.39 -24.27
CA ASN A 533 3.92 -61.78 -25.50
C ASN A 533 4.75 -60.62 -26.07
N TYR A 534 5.95 -60.94 -26.58
CA TYR A 534 6.78 -59.95 -27.26
C TYR A 534 6.29 -59.64 -28.69
N VAL A 535 6.05 -58.36 -28.98
CA VAL A 535 5.81 -57.83 -30.33
C VAL A 535 7.03 -57.01 -30.75
N ILE A 536 7.56 -57.22 -31.95
CA ILE A 536 8.69 -56.42 -32.48
C ILE A 536 8.20 -55.64 -33.68
N VAL A 537 8.35 -54.32 -33.67
CA VAL A 537 8.14 -53.46 -34.84
C VAL A 537 9.50 -52.95 -35.32
N SER A 538 9.97 -53.47 -36.45
CA SER A 538 11.18 -52.96 -37.10
C SER A 538 10.84 -51.82 -38.07
N VAL A 539 11.46 -50.66 -37.89
CA VAL A 539 11.50 -49.61 -38.91
C VAL A 539 12.96 -49.33 -39.29
N GLY A 540 13.24 -49.31 -40.59
CA GLY A 540 14.38 -48.61 -41.22
C GLY A 540 15.81 -48.79 -40.66
N MET A 541 16.55 -49.77 -41.20
CA MET A 541 18.03 -49.83 -41.22
C MET A 541 18.78 -49.69 -39.88
N ILE A 542 19.00 -50.81 -39.20
CA ILE A 542 20.05 -50.96 -38.17
C ILE A 542 21.11 -51.92 -38.72
N SER A 543 22.40 -51.58 -38.60
CA SER A 543 23.52 -52.38 -39.13
C SER A 543 24.02 -53.49 -38.21
N ASP A 544 23.47 -53.61 -37.00
CA ASP A 544 23.98 -54.49 -35.95
C ASP A 544 23.05 -55.67 -35.64
N ILE A 545 23.65 -56.86 -35.55
CA ILE A 545 22.95 -58.13 -35.35
C ILE A 545 22.67 -58.32 -33.85
N PHE A 546 21.42 -58.12 -33.44
CA PHE A 546 20.95 -58.60 -32.14
C PHE A 546 20.44 -60.04 -32.25
N ALA A 547 21.02 -60.92 -31.42
CA ALA A 547 20.58 -62.31 -31.29
C ALA A 547 19.62 -62.45 -30.11
N ILE A 548 18.32 -62.60 -30.39
CA ILE A 548 17.29 -62.84 -29.36
C ILE A 548 17.18 -64.35 -29.12
N ALA A 549 17.39 -64.76 -27.86
CA ALA A 549 17.18 -66.13 -27.40
C ALA A 549 15.80 -66.25 -26.73
N GLY A 550 14.76 -66.53 -27.50
CA GLY A 550 13.38 -66.69 -27.01
C GLY A 550 12.57 -67.64 -27.91
N VAL A 551 11.64 -68.40 -27.30
CA VAL A 551 10.80 -69.35 -28.03
C VAL A 551 9.60 -68.63 -28.62
N LEU A 552 9.58 -68.46 -29.94
CA LEU A 552 8.42 -67.96 -30.68
C LEU A 552 7.40 -69.08 -30.91
N THR A 553 6.15 -68.87 -30.49
CA THR A 553 5.01 -69.71 -30.86
C THR A 553 4.09 -68.99 -31.84
N ASP A 554 4.26 -69.34 -33.12
CA ASP A 554 3.28 -69.23 -34.22
C ASP A 554 2.52 -67.89 -34.36
N THR A 555 3.20 -66.84 -34.81
CA THR A 555 2.59 -65.58 -35.29
C THR A 555 2.87 -65.35 -36.77
N THR A 556 1.82 -65.10 -37.55
CA THR A 556 1.89 -64.76 -38.98
C THR A 556 1.96 -63.26 -39.18
N PHE A 557 3.03 -62.76 -39.82
CA PHE A 557 3.15 -61.38 -40.26
C PHE A 557 2.57 -61.20 -41.67
N GLU A 558 1.63 -60.25 -41.86
CA GLU A 558 1.34 -59.66 -43.17
C GLU A 558 2.00 -58.28 -43.25
N SER A 559 2.86 -58.07 -44.25
CA SER A 559 3.37 -56.73 -44.59
C SER A 559 2.55 -56.12 -45.73
N ARG A 560 2.24 -54.83 -45.62
CA ARG A 560 1.52 -54.09 -46.67
C ARG A 560 2.07 -52.68 -46.82
N ASP A 561 2.94 -52.50 -47.79
CA ASP A 561 3.56 -51.21 -48.15
C ASP A 561 2.96 -50.68 -49.47
N PRO A 562 2.42 -49.44 -49.50
CA PRO A 562 1.98 -48.74 -50.70
C PRO A 562 3.09 -47.91 -51.39
N GLY A 563 4.34 -48.34 -51.37
CA GLY A 563 5.23 -48.27 -52.53
C GLY A 563 6.26 -47.14 -52.58
N MET A 564 7.53 -47.52 -52.42
CA MET A 564 8.65 -47.00 -53.21
C MET A 564 9.65 -48.13 -53.54
N GLY A 565 10.49 -47.94 -54.56
CA GLY A 565 11.10 -49.05 -55.31
C GLY A 565 12.38 -49.68 -54.71
N ASP A 566 12.41 -51.02 -54.80
CA ASP A 566 13.57 -51.90 -54.96
C ASP A 566 14.89 -51.59 -54.22
N SER A 567 15.03 -52.16 -53.02
CA SER A 567 16.30 -52.77 -52.61
C SER A 567 16.08 -53.93 -51.63
N PHE A 568 16.04 -55.16 -52.16
CA PHE A 568 15.83 -56.37 -51.36
C PHE A 568 17.13 -56.83 -50.66
N THR A 569 17.04 -57.11 -49.36
CA THR A 569 17.98 -58.00 -48.66
C THR A 569 17.18 -59.17 -48.07
N GLU A 570 17.62 -60.40 -48.32
CA GLU A 570 16.90 -61.63 -47.96
C GLU A 570 16.94 -61.88 -46.44
N LEU A 571 15.76 -62.05 -45.81
CA LEU A 571 15.66 -62.39 -44.39
C LEU A 571 15.86 -63.90 -44.18
N LEU A 572 17.04 -64.32 -43.72
CA LEU A 572 17.30 -65.72 -43.35
C LEU A 572 16.60 -66.08 -42.02
N LEU A 573 15.49 -66.83 -42.09
CA LEU A 573 14.92 -67.48 -40.90
C LEU A 573 15.62 -68.80 -40.58
N PHE A 574 16.30 -68.86 -39.43
CA PHE A 574 16.82 -70.11 -38.88
C PHE A 574 15.74 -70.85 -38.08
N LYS A 575 15.37 -72.06 -38.51
CA LYS A 575 14.41 -72.90 -37.79
C LYS A 575 15.12 -73.79 -36.76
N ALA A 576 15.33 -73.26 -35.56
CA ALA A 576 15.90 -74.01 -34.44
C ALA A 576 14.83 -74.91 -33.77
N SER A 577 14.71 -76.17 -34.22
CA SER A 577 13.89 -77.17 -33.52
C SER A 577 14.66 -77.80 -32.36
N ASN A 578 14.28 -77.47 -31.12
CA ASN A 578 14.64 -78.16 -29.88
C ASN A 578 16.15 -78.46 -29.66
N ALA A 579 16.91 -77.47 -29.18
CA ALA A 579 18.22 -77.68 -28.58
C ALA A 579 18.23 -77.17 -27.13
N MET A 580 18.88 -77.88 -26.21
CA MET A 580 19.11 -77.42 -24.84
C MET A 580 20.53 -76.85 -24.69
N MET A 581 20.74 -76.08 -23.63
CA MET A 581 21.98 -75.32 -23.33
C MET A 581 23.27 -76.14 -23.55
N GLY A 582 24.05 -75.79 -24.58
CA GLY A 582 25.41 -76.31 -24.77
C GLY A 582 25.92 -76.51 -26.21
N ASP A 583 25.04 -76.55 -27.22
CA ASP A 583 25.44 -76.95 -28.58
C ASP A 583 26.01 -75.81 -29.46
N VAL A 584 27.08 -76.13 -30.21
CA VAL A 584 27.75 -75.25 -31.18
C VAL A 584 27.17 -75.48 -32.57
N ILE A 585 26.44 -74.50 -33.10
CA ILE A 585 25.89 -74.56 -34.47
C ILE A 585 26.97 -74.16 -35.49
N THR A 586 27.17 -74.99 -36.51
CA THR A 586 28.06 -74.70 -37.65
C THR A 586 27.24 -74.60 -38.93
N ALA A 587 27.50 -73.55 -39.72
CA ALA A 587 26.73 -73.27 -40.93
C ALA A 587 27.27 -74.01 -42.16
N THR A 588 26.37 -74.49 -43.02
CA THR A 588 26.67 -74.98 -44.37
C THR A 588 25.69 -74.37 -45.37
N THR A 589 26.22 -73.80 -46.45
CA THR A 589 25.44 -73.24 -47.56
C THR A 589 25.56 -74.13 -48.80
N THR A 590 24.47 -74.28 -49.55
CA THR A 590 24.48 -74.80 -50.94
C THR A 590 23.46 -74.04 -51.79
N PRO A 591 23.64 -73.94 -53.13
CA PRO A 591 23.12 -72.80 -53.89
C PRO A 591 22.16 -73.16 -55.05
N GLU A 592 21.19 -72.28 -55.37
CA GLU A 592 20.51 -72.32 -56.68
C GLU A 592 20.30 -70.94 -57.34
N THR A 593 21.05 -70.76 -58.44
CA THR A 593 20.63 -70.17 -59.74
C THR A 593 20.07 -68.74 -59.84
N LEU A 594 20.98 -67.83 -60.22
CA LEU A 594 20.71 -66.53 -60.85
C LEU A 594 20.02 -66.67 -62.23
N ILE A 595 18.92 -65.94 -62.46
CA ILE A 595 18.33 -65.73 -63.80
C ILE A 595 18.33 -64.23 -64.12
N ILE A 596 19.04 -63.83 -65.18
CA ILE A 596 19.00 -62.47 -65.74
C ILE A 596 18.19 -62.52 -67.04
N GLY A 597 17.15 -61.69 -67.16
CA GLY A 597 16.34 -61.56 -68.37
C GLY A 597 15.70 -60.18 -68.48
N GLY A 598 16.43 -59.23 -69.08
CA GLY A 598 15.88 -57.91 -69.41
C GLY A 598 15.17 -57.89 -70.77
N SER A 599 14.35 -56.87 -71.02
CA SER A 599 13.74 -56.63 -72.33
C SER A 599 13.73 -55.14 -72.71
N ALA A 600 14.64 -54.76 -73.60
CA ALA A 600 14.49 -53.67 -74.56
C ALA A 600 15.46 -53.93 -75.71
N LEU A 601 14.96 -54.05 -76.93
CA LEU A 601 15.74 -54.41 -78.11
C LEU A 601 15.26 -53.52 -79.27
N ASP A 602 16.11 -52.60 -79.72
CA ASP A 602 16.22 -52.28 -81.14
C ASP A 602 17.49 -51.45 -81.46
N MET A 603 18.26 -52.01 -82.40
CA MET A 603 18.96 -51.36 -83.52
C MET A 603 20.19 -50.46 -83.22
N LEU A 604 21.36 -50.60 -83.89
CA LEU A 604 21.73 -51.24 -85.16
C LEU A 604 23.20 -51.73 -85.17
N GLN A 605 23.49 -52.76 -85.97
CA GLN A 605 24.81 -53.27 -86.38
C GLN A 605 25.13 -52.77 -87.82
N PRO A 606 26.27 -53.11 -88.49
CA PRO A 606 27.60 -53.57 -88.05
C PRO A 606 28.77 -52.78 -88.72
N TYR A 607 30.03 -53.20 -88.52
CA TYR A 607 31.16 -53.34 -89.49
C TYR A 607 32.48 -53.46 -88.66
N SER A 608 33.45 -54.35 -88.89
CA SER A 608 33.53 -55.62 -89.66
C SER A 608 34.83 -56.38 -89.32
N CYS A 609 34.92 -57.65 -89.72
CA CYS A 609 36.06 -58.56 -89.53
C CYS A 609 37.43 -58.01 -90.00
N CYS A 610 38.49 -58.31 -89.23
CA CYS A 610 39.42 -59.44 -89.51
C CYS A 610 40.24 -59.79 -88.26
#